data_AF-Q8GP29-F1
#
_entry.id   AF-Q8GP29-F1
#
_cell.length_a   1.000
_cell.length_b   1.000
_cell.length_c   1.000
_cell.angle_alpha   90.00
_cell.angle_beta   90.00
_cell.angle_gamma   90.00
#
_symmetry.space_group_name_H-M   'P 1'
#
loop_
_entity.id
_entity.type
_entity.pdbx_description
1 polymer ?
#
loop_
_entity_poly.entity_id
_entity_poly.type
_entity_poly.pdbx_seq_one_letter_code
_entity_poly.pdbx_strand_id
1 'polypeptide(L)' 'MIYTVECNYAEPASEAEWNAFYSLEKLPALISVSGFSSSQRFKALSDNCPAYLALHSVDTPAVLQSDEYVAGNTLKEMV' A
#
# COMPACT_ATOMS: atom_id res chain seq x y z
N MET A 1 12.16 -9.24 -4.95
CA MET A 1 12.43 -8.52 -3.69
C MET A 1 11.11 -8.29 -2.95
N ILE A 2 11.12 -8.26 -1.62
CA ILE A 2 9.94 -7.86 -0.83
C ILE A 2 10.10 -6.40 -0.42
N TYR A 3 9.08 -5.59 -0.73
CA TYR A 3 8.93 -4.21 -0.28
C TYR A 3 7.78 -4.15 0.72
N THR A 4 8.06 -3.66 1.92
CA THR A 4 7.11 -3.64 3.05
C THR A 4 6.72 -2.22 3.40
N VAL A 5 5.43 -1.99 3.68
CA VAL A 5 4.90 -0.71 4.14
C VAL A 5 4.11 -0.92 5.42
N GLU A 6 4.49 -0.22 6.48
CA GLU A 6 3.75 -0.17 7.74
C GLU A 6 2.97 1.14 7.83
N CYS A 7 1.73 1.07 8.29
CA CYS A 7 0.84 2.23 8.36
C CYS A 7 0.01 2.20 9.64
N ASN A 8 0.07 3.30 10.39
CA ASN A 8 -0.85 3.60 11.48
C ASN A 8 -1.87 4.63 11.00
N TYR A 9 -3.10 4.19 10.78
CA TYR A 9 -4.18 5.07 10.38
C TYR A 9 -4.69 5.85 11.60
N ALA A 10 -4.67 7.19 11.51
CA ALA A 10 -4.90 8.06 12.68
C ALA A 10 -6.38 8.33 12.99
N GLU A 11 -7.29 8.13 12.03
CA GLU A 11 -8.69 8.57 12.12
C GLU A 11 -9.67 7.38 12.06
N PRO A 12 -10.03 6.75 13.20
CA PRO A 12 -10.85 5.53 13.20
C PRO A 12 -12.21 5.68 12.49
N ALA A 13 -12.79 6.88 12.49
CA ALA A 13 -14.10 7.14 11.90
C ALA A 13 -14.12 6.97 10.36
N SER A 14 -13.01 7.28 9.68
CA SER A 14 -12.87 7.15 8.22
C SER A 14 -12.15 5.86 7.79
N GLU A 15 -11.76 5.01 8.73
CA GLU A 15 -10.94 3.82 8.47
C GLU A 15 -11.63 2.83 7.52
N ALA A 16 -12.95 2.67 7.63
CA ALA A 16 -13.71 1.77 6.76
C ALA A 16 -13.74 2.25 5.31
N GLU A 17 -13.96 3.55 5.09
CA GLU A 17 -13.94 4.17 3.77
C GLU A 17 -12.55 4.13 3.15
N TRP A 18 -11.53 4.46 3.94
CA TRP A 18 -10.13 4.33 3.54
C TRP A 18 -9.79 2.90 3.13
N ASN A 19 -10.24 1.89 3.89
CA ASN A 19 -10.01 0.50 3.55
C ASN A 19 -10.67 0.09 2.23
N ALA A 20 -11.88 0.60 1.96
CA ALA A 20 -12.59 0.34 0.71
C ALA A 20 -11.86 0.97 -0.48
N PHE A 21 -11.52 2.25 -0.40
CA PHE A 21 -10.70 2.95 -1.40
C PHE A 21 -9.37 2.22 -1.65
N TYR A 22 -8.67 1.85 -0.59
CA TYR A 22 -7.36 1.21 -0.71
C TYR A 22 -7.48 -0.13 -1.45
N SER A 23 -8.50 -0.92 -1.13
CA SER A 23 -8.70 -2.24 -1.74
C SER A 23 -9.23 -2.18 -3.19
N LEU A 24 -10.11 -1.22 -3.49
CA LEU A 24 -10.79 -1.15 -4.78
C LEU A 24 -10.06 -0.30 -5.82
N GLU A 25 -9.30 0.70 -5.39
CA GLU A 25 -8.67 1.66 -6.29
C GLU A 25 -7.15 1.64 -6.16
N LYS A 26 -6.62 1.82 -4.95
CA LYS A 26 -5.17 1.96 -4.73
C LYS A 26 -4.39 0.69 -5.06
N LEU A 27 -4.85 -0.48 -4.58
CA LEU A 27 -4.16 -1.74 -4.80
C LEU A 27 -4.13 -2.16 -6.27
N PRO A 28 -5.23 -2.10 -7.03
CA PRO A 28 -5.20 -2.37 -8.47
C PRO A 28 -4.24 -1.43 -9.22
N ALA A 29 -4.27 -0.13 -8.92
CA ALA A 29 -3.36 0.85 -9.53
C ALA A 29 -1.88 0.59 -9.18
N LEU A 30 -1.60 0.06 -7.99
CA LEU A 30 -0.26 -0.32 -7.59
C LEU A 30 0.22 -1.60 -8.31
N ILE A 31 -0.66 -2.59 -8.45
CA ILE A 31 -0.35 -3.86 -9.13
C ILE A 31 -0.20 -3.67 -10.65
N SER A 32 -0.81 -2.65 -11.23
CA SER A 32 -0.60 -2.32 -12.64
C SER A 32 0.80 -1.76 -12.93
N VAL A 33 1.55 -1.30 -11.92
CA VAL A 33 2.91 -0.79 -12.11
C VAL A 33 3.84 -1.90 -12.58
N SER A 34 4.57 -1.65 -13.67
CA SER A 34 5.53 -2.60 -14.21
C SER A 34 6.59 -2.99 -13.17
N GLY A 35 6.71 -4.29 -12.92
CA GLY A 35 7.63 -4.83 -11.92
C GLY A 35 7.02 -5.08 -10.54
N PHE A 36 5.72 -4.83 -10.35
CA PHE A 36 4.94 -5.42 -9.24
C PHE A 36 4.35 -6.76 -9.68
N SER A 37 4.49 -7.78 -8.82
CA SER A 37 3.97 -9.13 -9.09
C SER A 37 2.83 -9.54 -8.17
N SER A 38 2.87 -9.10 -6.91
CA SER A 38 1.81 -9.39 -5.94
C SER A 38 1.78 -8.34 -4.84
N SER A 39 0.61 -8.16 -4.23
CA SER A 39 0.40 -7.29 -3.09
C SER A 39 -0.57 -7.94 -2.11
N GLN A 40 -0.24 -7.93 -0.83
CA GLN A 40 -1.10 -8.41 0.25
C GLN A 40 -1.14 -7.40 1.37
N ARG A 41 -2.31 -7.20 1.97
CA ARG A 41 -2.52 -6.28 3.10
C ARG A 41 -3.04 -7.04 4.31
N PHE A 42 -2.47 -6.74 5.46
CA PHE A 42 -2.78 -7.34 6.75
C PHE A 42 -3.25 -6.25 7.71
N LYS A 43 -4.26 -6.56 8.52
CA LYS A 43 -4.70 -5.74 9.64
C LYS A 43 -4.24 -6.41 10.94
N ALA A 44 -3.66 -5.62 11.85
CA ALA A 44 -3.28 -6.11 13.15
C ALA A 44 -4.51 -6.60 13.94
N LEU A 45 -4.35 -7.71 14.66
CA LEU A 45 -5.37 -8.23 15.57
C LEU A 45 -5.15 -7.77 17.02
N SER A 46 -3.95 -7.27 17.32
CA SER A 46 -3.53 -6.85 18.65
C SER A 46 -3.07 -5.42 18.63
N ASP A 47 -3.34 -4.70 19.70
CA ASP A 47 -2.79 -3.38 19.95
C ASP A 47 -1.31 -3.52 20.39
N ASN A 48 -0.44 -2.56 20.02
CA ASN A 48 1.04 -2.53 20.15
C ASN A 48 1.86 -2.83 18.87
N CYS A 49 1.26 -2.80 17.70
CA CYS A 49 1.98 -2.81 16.43
C CYS A 49 1.29 -1.90 15.41
N PRO A 50 1.91 -1.63 14.24
CA PRO A 50 1.24 -0.89 13.18
C PRO A 50 -0.10 -1.52 12.81
N ALA A 51 -1.14 -0.70 12.71
CA ALA A 51 -2.50 -1.17 12.42
C ALA A 51 -2.57 -1.93 11.08
N TYR A 52 -1.76 -1.54 10.11
CA TYR A 52 -1.68 -2.17 8.80
C TYR A 52 -0.24 -2.47 8.36
N LEU A 53 -0.10 -3.62 7.71
CA LEU A 53 1.11 -4.02 6.98
C LEU A 53 0.74 -4.36 5.54
N ALA A 54 1.46 -3.80 4.58
CA ALA A 54 1.40 -4.20 3.18
C ALA A 54 2.71 -4.84 2.75
N LEU A 55 2.61 -5.97 2.06
CA LEU A 55 3.74 -6.70 1.48
C LEU A 55 3.59 -6.72 -0.02
N HIS A 56 4.62 -6.24 -0.72
CA HIS A 56 4.67 -6.20 -2.18
C HIS A 56 5.86 -6.99 -2.68
N SER A 57 5.63 -7.84 -3.68
CA SER A 57 6.69 -8.53 -4.40
C SER A 57 7.03 -7.71 -5.63
N VAL A 58 8.26 -7.20 -5.69
CA VAL A 58 8.76 -6.39 -6.81
C VAL A 58 10.03 -6.98 -7.40
N ASP A 59 10.25 -6.76 -8.69
CA ASP A 59 11.38 -7.34 -9.42
C ASP A 59 12.72 -6.79 -8.91
N THR A 60 12.82 -5.46 -8.79
CA THR A 60 14.04 -4.77 -8.35
C THR A 60 13.71 -3.53 -7.51
N PRO A 61 14.68 -3.01 -6.71
CA PRO A 61 14.50 -1.74 -6.00
C PRO A 61 14.19 -0.54 -6.91
N ALA A 62 14.69 -0.56 -8.16
CA ALA A 62 14.54 0.56 -9.10
C ALA A 62 13.09 0.81 -9.52
N VAL A 63 12.20 -0.19 -9.38
CA VAL A 63 10.75 -0.06 -9.63
C VAL A 63 10.17 1.08 -8.78
N LEU A 64 10.63 1.24 -7.54
CA LEU A 64 10.17 2.27 -6.61
C LEU A 64 10.63 3.70 -6.96
N GLN A 65 11.49 3.83 -7.97
CA GLN A 65 11.98 5.09 -8.52
C GLN A 65 11.43 5.36 -9.93
N SER A 66 10.66 4.43 -10.50
CA SER A 66 10.10 4.58 -11.84
C SER A 66 9.04 5.68 -11.90
N ASP A 67 8.92 6.35 -13.06
CA ASP A 67 7.91 7.38 -13.27
C ASP A 67 6.48 6.82 -13.09
N GLU A 68 6.25 5.57 -13.48
CA GLU A 68 4.97 4.89 -13.31
C GLU A 68 4.60 4.72 -11.84
N TYR A 69 5.55 4.23 -11.02
CA TYR A 69 5.35 4.13 -9.58
C TYR A 69 5.18 5.50 -8.94
N VAL A 70 6.03 6.49 -9.30
CA VAL A 70 5.99 7.85 -8.73
C VAL A 70 4.68 8.56 -9.07
N ALA A 71 4.19 8.43 -10.31
CA ALA A 71 2.90 8.97 -10.73
C ALA A 71 1.75 8.34 -9.94
N GLY A 72 1.73 7.01 -9.76
CA GLY A 72 0.74 6.32 -8.93
C GLY A 72 0.91 6.56 -7.42
N ASN A 73 2.08 7.06 -6.99
CA ASN A 73 2.37 7.39 -5.61
C ASN A 73 1.81 8.73 -5.16
N THR A 74 1.35 9.60 -6.05
CA THR A 74 0.69 10.86 -5.68
C THR A 74 -0.60 10.63 -4.86
N LEU A 75 -1.18 9.43 -4.94
CA LEU A 75 -2.24 8.95 -4.04
C LEU A 75 -1.76 8.65 -2.60
N LYS A 76 -0.49 8.87 -2.26
CA LYS A 76 0.05 8.77 -0.88
C LYS A 76 -0.40 9.92 0.01
N GLU A 77 -0.80 11.06 -0.54
CA GLU A 77 -1.15 12.25 0.26
C GLU A 77 -2.49 12.13 1.01
N MET A 78 -3.20 11.00 0.85
CA MET A 78 -4.49 10.73 1.51
C MET A 78 -4.38 9.77 2.70
N VAL A 79 -3.16 9.42 3.16
CA VAL A 79 -2.92 8.56 4.34
C VAL A 79 -1.87 9.17 5.25
#